data_AF-A0A3R6TUA1-F1
#
_entry.id   AF-A0A3R6TUA1-F1
#
_cell.length_a   1.000
_cell.length_b   1.000
_cell.length_c   1.000
_cell.angle_alpha   90.00
_cell.angle_beta   90.00
_cell.angle_gamma   90.00
#
_symmetry.space_group_name_H-M   'P 1'
#
loop_
_entity.id
_entity.type
_entity.pdbx_description
1 polymer ?
#
loop_
_entity_poly.entity_id
_entity_poly.type
_entity_poly.pdbx_seq_one_letter_code
_entity_poly.pdbx_strand_id
1 'polypeptide(L)'
;MSSKTKIVVLRMKEIIYTAIFIGLGLLLIALLLIMFRPGRKTQSASAPAAAGISYLPGMYSSTLTLGSQAVNVEVTVDSTQITSVTCRPLSDSIETMYPLLSSSASHLSEQIVSTQSLENLSFESGSQYTSQALLNVIHTALAKAIL
;
A
#
# COMPACT_ATOMS: atom_id res chain seq x y z
N MET A 1 -68.44 -13.18 8.31
CA MET A 1 -67.43 -12.13 8.57
C MET A 1 -67.02 -11.53 7.24
N SER A 2 -67.23 -10.22 7.04
CA SER A 2 -67.23 -9.56 5.73
C SER A 2 -65.82 -9.08 5.34
N SER A 3 -65.15 -9.78 4.42
CA SER A 3 -63.89 -9.32 3.83
C SER A 3 -64.13 -8.17 2.86
N LYS A 4 -63.78 -6.96 3.29
CA LYS A 4 -63.84 -5.74 2.50
C LYS A 4 -62.58 -5.61 1.65
N THR A 5 -62.58 -6.15 0.44
CA THR A 5 -61.45 -5.99 -0.48
C THR A 5 -61.38 -4.54 -0.98
N LYS A 6 -60.40 -3.77 -0.49
CA LYS A 6 -60.09 -2.44 -1.04
C LYS A 6 -59.34 -2.61 -2.35
N ILE A 7 -60.01 -2.34 -3.46
CA ILE A 7 -59.39 -2.29 -4.78
C ILE A 7 -58.66 -0.95 -4.90
N VAL A 8 -57.33 -0.98 -4.86
CA VAL A 8 -56.50 0.22 -5.01
C VAL A 8 -56.14 0.37 -6.48
N VAL A 9 -56.64 1.44 -7.13
CA VAL A 9 -56.34 1.77 -8.52
C VAL A 9 -55.10 2.66 -8.53
N LEU A 10 -53.91 2.06 -8.60
CA LEU A 10 -52.67 2.84 -8.68
C LEU A 10 -52.36 3.24 -10.12
N ARG A 11 -51.90 4.47 -10.31
CA ARG A 11 -51.36 4.98 -11.57
C ARG A 11 -50.02 4.29 -11.83
N MET A 12 -50.04 3.19 -12.59
CA MET A 12 -48.87 2.35 -12.88
C MET A 12 -47.63 3.15 -13.35
N LYS A 13 -47.86 4.25 -14.10
CA LYS A 13 -46.81 5.19 -14.53
C LYS A 13 -45.99 5.80 -13.37
N GLU A 14 -46.62 6.14 -12.25
CA GLU A 14 -45.95 6.79 -11.11
C GLU A 14 -45.19 5.78 -10.23
N ILE A 15 -45.70 4.55 -10.13
CA ILE A 15 -45.01 3.46 -9.41
C ILE A 15 -43.67 3.14 -10.09
N ILE A 16 -43.65 3.12 -11.43
CA ILE A 16 -42.45 2.81 -12.20
C ILE A 16 -41.33 3.80 -11.90
N TYR A 17 -41.62 5.11 -11.93
CA TYR A 17 -40.62 6.13 -11.59
C TYR A 17 -40.16 6.04 -10.13
N THR A 18 -41.09 5.75 -9.21
CA THR A 18 -40.76 5.59 -7.78
C THR A 18 -39.85 4.39 -7.54
N ALA A 19 -40.11 3.26 -8.21
CA ALA A 19 -39.28 2.06 -8.12
C ALA A 19 -37.88 2.30 -8.71
N ILE A 20 -37.79 2.97 -9.86
CA ILE A 20 -36.51 3.34 -10.49
C ILE A 20 -35.72 4.29 -9.59
N PHE A 21 -36.36 5.30 -9.00
CA PHE A 21 -35.71 6.28 -8.14
C PHE A 21 -35.15 5.64 -6.85
N ILE A 22 -35.91 4.71 -6.24
CA ILE A 22 -35.46 3.95 -5.07
C ILE A 22 -34.29 3.03 -5.43
N GLY A 23 -34.34 2.34 -6.57
CA GLY A 23 -33.25 1.49 -7.04
C GLY A 23 -31.97 2.29 -7.29
N LEU A 24 -32.10 3.44 -7.99
CA LEU A 24 -30.97 4.32 -8.27
C LEU A 24 -30.41 4.96 -6.98
N GLY A 25 -31.27 5.34 -6.04
CA GLY A 25 -30.87 5.86 -4.74
C GLY A 25 -30.08 4.85 -3.91
N LEU A 26 -30.57 3.61 -3.83
CA LEU A 26 -29.85 2.52 -3.16
C LEU A 26 -28.51 2.20 -3.82
N LEU A 27 -28.46 2.21 -5.16
CA LEU A 27 -27.21 2.04 -5.91
C LEU A 27 -26.21 3.15 -5.56
N LEU A 28 -26.65 4.40 -5.53
CA LEU A 28 -25.81 5.56 -5.21
C LEU A 28 -25.33 5.53 -3.75
N ILE A 29 -26.18 5.15 -2.81
CA ILE A 29 -25.84 4.97 -1.39
C ILE A 29 -24.83 3.84 -1.22
N ALA A 30 -25.01 2.70 -1.90
CA ALA A 30 -24.04 1.60 -1.90
C ALA A 30 -22.69 2.06 -2.46
N LEU A 31 -22.70 2.86 -3.54
CA LEU A 31 -21.49 3.42 -4.14
C LEU A 31 -20.79 4.41 -3.18
N LEU A 32 -21.56 5.25 -2.49
CA LEU A 32 -21.06 6.14 -1.45
C LEU A 32 -20.47 5.36 -0.27
N LEU A 33 -21.09 4.28 0.20
CA LEU A 33 -20.53 3.43 1.25
C LEU A 33 -19.25 2.72 0.80
N ILE A 34 -19.13 2.37 -0.49
CA ILE A 34 -17.89 1.82 -1.06
C ILE A 34 -16.80 2.90 -1.11
N MET A 35 -17.14 4.15 -1.46
CA MET A 35 -16.16 5.25 -1.55
C MET A 35 -15.81 5.91 -0.21
N PHE A 36 -16.71 5.94 0.77
CA PHE A 36 -16.49 6.48 2.12
C PHE A 36 -15.88 5.47 3.09
N ARG A 37 -15.67 4.22 2.65
CA ARG A 37 -14.79 3.29 3.37
C ARG A 37 -13.36 3.80 3.24
N PRO A 38 -12.65 4.10 4.35
CA PRO A 38 -11.26 4.51 4.29
C PRO A 38 -10.45 3.37 3.67
N GLY A 39 -9.96 3.60 2.45
CA GLY A 39 -8.91 2.84 1.79
C GLY A 39 -9.05 1.33 1.81
N ARG A 40 -10.01 0.75 1.08
CA ARG A 40 -9.71 -0.52 0.40
C ARG A 40 -9.36 -0.21 -1.05
N LYS A 41 -8.05 -0.03 -1.24
CA LYS A 41 -7.40 -0.05 -2.55
C LYS A 41 -7.85 -1.32 -3.25
N THR A 42 -8.55 -1.15 -4.36
CA THR A 42 -8.79 -2.21 -5.33
C THR A 42 -7.43 -2.69 -5.84
N GLN A 43 -6.98 -3.85 -5.39
CA GLN A 43 -5.95 -4.59 -6.12
C GLN A 43 -6.39 -6.03 -6.28
N SER A 44 -6.48 -6.38 -7.55
CA SER A 44 -6.80 -7.67 -8.10
C SER A 44 -5.85 -8.76 -7.58
N ALA A 45 -6.37 -9.99 -7.55
CA ALA A 45 -5.66 -11.26 -7.42
C ALA A 45 -4.98 -11.59 -6.07
N SER A 46 -5.56 -12.59 -5.40
CA SER A 46 -4.87 -13.70 -4.71
C SER A 46 -3.56 -13.43 -3.96
N ALA A 47 -3.64 -13.28 -2.63
CA ALA A 47 -2.71 -13.90 -1.68
C ALA A 47 -3.25 -13.73 -0.24
N PRO A 48 -3.01 -14.71 0.66
CA PRO A 48 -3.77 -14.87 1.90
C PRO A 48 -3.31 -13.89 2.98
N ALA A 49 -4.15 -13.76 4.01
CA ALA A 49 -3.86 -13.10 5.27
C ALA A 49 -2.40 -13.35 5.70
N ALA A 50 -1.69 -12.27 6.04
CA ALA A 50 -0.38 -12.32 6.67
C ALA A 50 -0.47 -13.19 7.93
N ALA A 51 -0.12 -14.47 7.77
CA ALA A 51 0.35 -15.29 8.85
C ALA A 51 1.60 -14.59 9.41
N GLY A 52 1.61 -14.37 10.72
CA GLY A 52 2.50 -13.44 11.40
C GLY A 52 3.97 -13.64 11.06
N ILE A 53 4.52 -12.72 10.27
CA ILE A 53 5.95 -12.46 10.28
C ILE A 53 6.21 -11.75 11.61
N SER A 54 6.84 -12.46 12.54
CA SER A 54 7.31 -11.87 13.79
C SER A 54 8.77 -11.48 13.57
N TYR A 55 9.05 -10.19 13.64
CA TYR A 55 10.42 -9.68 13.55
C TYR A 55 11.05 -9.64 14.94
N LEU A 56 12.37 -9.78 15.01
CA LEU A 56 13.11 -9.37 16.20
C LEU A 56 13.20 -7.83 16.17
N PRO A 57 12.68 -7.12 17.19
CA PRO A 57 12.74 -5.67 17.22
C PRO A 57 14.21 -5.21 17.28
N GLY A 58 14.58 -4.29 16.39
CA GLY A 58 15.97 -3.86 16.26
C GLY A 58 16.27 -3.07 15.00
N MET A 59 17.50 -2.58 14.91
CA MET A 59 18.02 -1.89 13.74
C MET A 59 18.96 -2.83 12.98
N TYR A 60 18.63 -3.08 11.71
CA TYR A 60 19.36 -3.96 10.84
C TYR A 60 19.99 -3.16 9.71
N SER A 61 21.30 -3.28 9.56
CA SER A 61 22.03 -2.59 8.50
C SER A 61 22.53 -3.57 7.44
N SER A 62 22.51 -3.11 6.19
CA SER A 62 23.11 -3.79 5.06
C SER A 62 23.78 -2.78 4.12
N THR A 63 24.86 -3.19 3.49
CA THR A 63 25.68 -2.29 2.66
C THR A 63 25.37 -2.52 1.19
N LEU A 64 25.15 -1.44 0.47
CA LEU A 64 24.97 -1.39 -0.97
C LEU A 64 26.20 -0.75 -1.62
N THR A 65 26.86 -1.46 -2.54
CA THR A 65 28.02 -0.95 -3.26
C THR A 65 27.61 -0.36 -4.62
N LEU A 66 27.85 0.93 -4.83
CA LEU A 66 27.67 1.62 -6.12
C LEU A 66 29.05 1.98 -6.68
N GLY A 67 29.56 1.14 -7.60
CA GLY A 67 30.90 1.35 -8.16
C GLY A 67 31.99 1.21 -7.10
N SER A 68 32.73 2.30 -6.83
CA SER A 68 33.77 2.37 -5.79
C SER A 68 33.27 2.90 -4.45
N GLN A 69 31.99 3.24 -4.35
CA GLN A 69 31.34 3.85 -3.20
C GLN A 69 30.43 2.84 -2.50
N ALA A 70 30.28 2.96 -1.18
CA ALA A 70 29.37 2.14 -0.39
C ALA A 70 28.31 3.02 0.29
N VAL A 71 27.10 2.49 0.41
CA VAL A 71 25.95 3.11 1.08
C VAL A 71 25.43 2.14 2.13
N ASN A 72 25.24 2.60 3.36
CA ASN A 72 24.62 1.78 4.40
C ASN A 72 23.11 2.03 4.40
N VAL A 73 22.34 0.95 4.33
CA VAL A 73 20.90 0.98 4.42
C VAL A 73 20.51 0.39 5.77
N GLU A 74 19.87 1.20 6.59
CA GLU A 74 19.41 0.87 7.92
C GLU A 74 17.90 0.68 7.89
N VAL A 75 17.46 -0.49 8.34
CA VAL A 75 16.04 -0.85 8.45
C VAL A 75 15.74 -1.08 9.92
N THR A 76 14.84 -0.26 10.45
CA THR A 76 14.35 -0.39 11.82
C THR A 76 13.02 -1.11 11.80
N VAL A 77 12.92 -2.18 12.57
CA VAL A 77 11.70 -2.97 12.71
C VAL A 77 11.28 -3.06 14.17
N ASP A 78 9.98 -3.08 14.36
CA ASP A 78 9.32 -3.51 15.59
C ASP A 78 8.91 -4.98 15.44
N SER A 79 8.47 -5.60 16.53
CA SER A 79 8.01 -6.99 16.62
C SER A 79 7.05 -7.46 15.53
N THR A 80 6.28 -6.54 14.94
CA THR A 80 5.26 -6.84 13.93
C THR A 80 5.34 -6.01 12.66
N GLN A 81 6.11 -4.91 12.64
CA GLN A 81 6.07 -3.93 11.55
C GLN A 81 7.41 -3.24 11.31
N ILE A 82 7.65 -2.84 10.06
CA ILE A 82 8.78 -2.00 9.65
C ILE A 82 8.48 -0.55 10.03
N THR A 83 9.33 0.05 10.86
CA THR A 83 9.13 1.41 11.39
C THR A 83 9.81 2.47 10.52
N SER A 84 11.01 2.17 10.01
CA SER A 84 11.78 3.12 9.21
C SER A 84 12.78 2.41 8.33
N VAL A 85 13.01 2.97 7.14
CA VAL A 85 14.09 2.60 6.24
C VAL A 85 14.87 3.87 5.93
N THR A 86 16.14 3.92 6.33
CA THR A 86 17.02 5.07 6.12
C THR A 86 18.25 4.65 5.35
N CYS A 87 18.57 5.38 4.29
CA CYS A 87 19.82 5.18 3.56
C CYS A 87 20.82 6.25 4.00
N ARG A 88 21.92 5.84 4.62
CA ARG A 88 23.05 6.69 4.99
C ARG A 88 24.19 6.49 4.00
N PRO A 89 24.50 7.49 3.15
CA PRO A 89 25.71 7.44 2.35
C PRO A 89 26.94 7.42 3.27
N LEU A 90 27.96 6.61 2.94
CA LEU A 90 29.22 6.60 3.69
C LEU A 90 30.17 7.75 3.28
N SER A 91 29.81 8.55 2.26
CA SER A 91 30.63 9.63 1.74
C SER A 91 29.78 10.74 1.10
N ASP A 92 30.17 12.00 1.32
CA ASP A 92 29.50 13.19 0.77
C ASP A 92 29.49 13.22 -0.77
N SER A 93 30.43 12.53 -1.41
CA SER A 93 30.47 12.44 -2.88
C SER A 93 29.29 11.63 -3.46
N ILE A 94 28.68 10.73 -2.67
CA ILE A 94 27.52 9.95 -3.15
C ILE A 94 26.30 10.84 -3.29
N GLU A 95 26.07 11.76 -2.36
CA GLU A 95 24.91 12.65 -2.41
C GLU A 95 24.93 13.54 -3.67
N THR A 96 26.12 13.91 -4.11
CA THR A 96 26.32 14.74 -5.30
C THR A 96 26.36 13.95 -6.61
N MET A 97 26.97 12.76 -6.62
CA MET A 97 27.06 11.90 -7.82
C MET A 97 25.80 11.07 -8.08
N TYR A 98 25.06 10.71 -7.03
CA TYR A 98 23.86 9.88 -7.09
C TYR A 98 22.66 10.57 -6.42
N PRO A 99 22.26 11.77 -6.88
CA PRO A 99 21.16 12.53 -6.25
C PRO A 99 19.84 11.76 -6.26
N LEU A 100 19.61 10.92 -7.27
CA LEU A 100 18.43 10.07 -7.38
C LEU A 100 18.33 9.01 -6.28
N LEU A 101 19.45 8.64 -5.65
CA LEU A 101 19.46 7.63 -4.60
C LEU A 101 18.69 8.10 -3.36
N SER A 102 18.88 9.36 -2.96
CA SER A 102 18.16 9.98 -1.83
C SER A 102 16.65 10.03 -2.05
N SER A 103 16.23 10.50 -3.23
CA SER A 103 14.81 10.56 -3.63
C SER A 103 14.18 9.16 -3.71
N SER A 104 14.87 8.22 -4.35
CA SER A 104 14.39 6.84 -4.48
C SER A 104 14.30 6.14 -3.13
N ALA A 105 15.28 6.32 -2.25
CA ALA A 105 15.27 5.75 -0.90
C ALA A 105 14.09 6.29 -0.07
N SER A 106 13.83 7.59 -0.15
CA SER A 106 12.72 8.24 0.58
C SER A 106 11.36 7.77 0.04
N HIS A 107 11.20 7.67 -1.28
CA HIS A 107 9.97 7.18 -1.88
C HIS A 107 9.70 5.70 -1.53
N LEU A 108 10.75 4.87 -1.55
CA LEU A 108 10.64 3.46 -1.14
C LEU A 108 10.36 3.33 0.35
N SER A 109 10.98 4.14 1.21
CA SER A 109 10.73 4.06 2.66
C SER A 109 9.29 4.39 3.01
N GLU A 110 8.71 5.44 2.41
CA GLU A 110 7.29 5.78 2.59
C GLU A 110 6.37 4.66 2.13
N GLN A 111 6.64 4.08 0.95
CA GLN A 111 5.83 2.98 0.44
C GLN A 111 5.94 1.74 1.33
N ILE A 112 7.14 1.32 1.71
CA ILE A 112 7.38 0.12 2.54
C ILE A 112 6.73 0.27 3.91
N VAL A 113 6.85 1.44 4.55
CA VAL A 113 6.20 1.70 5.84
C VAL A 113 4.67 1.72 5.70
N SER A 114 4.14 2.22 4.59
CA SER A 114 2.68 2.27 4.34
C SER A 114 2.08 0.91 3.96
N THR A 115 2.76 0.13 3.12
CA THR A 115 2.27 -1.17 2.62
C THR A 115 2.66 -2.32 3.53
N GLN A 116 3.69 -2.15 4.38
CA GLN A 116 4.32 -3.21 5.16
C GLN A 116 4.74 -4.40 4.28
N SER A 117 5.09 -4.12 3.01
CA SER A 117 5.50 -5.11 2.02
C SER A 117 6.61 -4.56 1.14
N LEU A 118 7.47 -5.46 0.69
CA LEU A 118 8.53 -5.19 -0.30
C LEU A 118 8.06 -5.46 -1.74
N GLU A 119 6.82 -5.91 -1.92
CA GLU A 119 6.24 -6.30 -3.20
C GLU A 119 5.25 -5.23 -3.70
N ASN A 120 5.03 -5.19 -5.03
CA ASN A 120 4.13 -4.22 -5.68
C ASN A 120 4.48 -2.74 -5.42
N LEU A 121 5.76 -2.44 -5.22
CA LEU A 121 6.25 -1.08 -5.06
C LEU A 121 6.30 -0.36 -6.41
N SER A 122 6.04 0.95 -6.39
CA SER A 122 6.02 1.78 -7.60
C SER A 122 7.37 2.46 -7.79
N PHE A 123 7.98 2.20 -8.94
CA PHE A 123 9.27 2.75 -9.32
C PHE A 123 9.12 3.86 -10.34
N GLU A 124 9.92 4.90 -10.19
CA GLU A 124 10.07 5.93 -11.22
C GLU A 124 10.88 5.35 -12.38
N SER A 125 10.48 5.65 -13.62
CA SER A 125 11.11 5.10 -14.83
C SER A 125 12.60 5.44 -14.94
N GLY A 126 13.04 6.57 -14.36
CA GLY A 126 14.44 6.99 -14.33
C GLY A 126 15.28 6.39 -13.19
N SER A 127 14.66 5.77 -12.18
CA SER A 127 15.33 5.28 -10.97
C SER A 127 15.15 3.78 -10.74
N GLN A 128 14.62 3.05 -11.72
CA GLN A 128 14.28 1.64 -11.59
C GLN A 128 15.47 0.77 -11.12
N TYR A 129 16.65 0.93 -11.73
CA TYR A 129 17.84 0.17 -11.34
C TYR A 129 18.29 0.48 -9.90
N THR A 130 18.32 1.76 -9.52
CA THR A 130 18.68 2.20 -8.16
C THR A 130 17.69 1.69 -7.14
N SER A 131 16.40 1.78 -7.46
CA SER A 131 15.31 1.31 -6.60
C SER A 131 15.36 -0.21 -6.40
N GLN A 132 15.63 -0.97 -7.46
CA GLN A 132 15.81 -2.42 -7.40
C GLN A 132 17.02 -2.79 -6.52
N ALA A 133 18.14 -2.09 -6.68
CA ALA A 133 19.35 -2.30 -5.88
C ALA A 133 19.09 -2.00 -4.39
N LEU A 134 18.43 -0.89 -4.08
CA LEU A 134 18.01 -0.55 -2.72
C LEU A 134 17.08 -1.62 -2.15
N LEU A 135 16.09 -2.08 -2.91
CA LEU A 135 15.17 -3.12 -2.45
C LEU A 135 15.85 -4.44 -2.13
N ASN A 136 16.80 -4.88 -2.96
CA ASN A 136 17.56 -6.10 -2.67
C ASN A 136 18.34 -5.98 -1.36
N VAL A 137 18.88 -4.79 -1.07
CA VAL A 137 19.65 -4.54 0.15
C VAL A 137 18.72 -4.47 1.36
N ILE A 138 17.56 -3.80 1.24
CA ILE A 138 16.51 -3.76 2.26
C ILE A 138 15.99 -5.18 2.56
N HIS A 139 15.75 -5.98 1.54
CA HIS A 139 15.36 -7.38 1.68
C HIS A 139 16.42 -8.17 2.45
N THR A 140 17.70 -7.98 2.11
CA THR A 140 18.82 -8.63 2.81
C THR A 140 18.93 -8.15 4.27
N ALA A 141 18.65 -6.88 4.56
CA ALA A 141 18.61 -6.35 5.92
C ALA A 141 17.45 -6.95 6.72
N LEU A 142 16.25 -7.01 6.12
CA LEU A 142 15.05 -7.58 6.73
C LEU A 142 15.15 -9.08 6.94
N ALA A 143 15.83 -9.80 6.05
CA ALA A 143 16.09 -11.23 6.22
C ALA A 143 16.89 -11.53 7.50
N LYS A 144 17.72 -10.59 7.98
CA LYS A 144 18.41 -10.71 9.28
C LYS A 144 17.50 -10.47 10.48
N ALA A 145 16.33 -9.86 10.25
CA ALA A 145 15.37 -9.49 11.27
C ALA A 145 14.27 -10.54 11.49
N ILE A 146 14.11 -11.47 10.55
CA ILE A 146 13.14 -12.57 10.62
C ILE A 146 13.76 -13.72 11.43
N LEU A 147 12.94 -14.32 12.31
CA LEU A 147 13.27 -15.54 13.07
C LEU A 147 13.16 -16.81 12.24
#